data_AF-A0A9P7B7L8-F1
#
_entry.id   AF-A0A9P7B7L8-F1
#
_cell.length_a   1.000
_cell.length_b   1.000
_cell.length_c   1.000
_cell.angle_alpha   90.00
_cell.angle_beta   90.00
_cell.angle_gamma   90.00
#
_symmetry.space_group_name_H-M   'P 1'
#
loop_
_entity.id
_entity.type
_entity.pdbx_description
1 polymer ?
#
loop_
_entity_poly.entity_id
_entity_poly.type
_entity_poly.pdbx_seq_one_letter_code
_entity_poly.pdbx_strand_id
1 'polypeptide(L)'
;MSQLDTFLKQKKEITKYLKELVSAHREALSDVSDGNQLDIVREHISICFSDLRMINDKLISHTGLLKSEITKLIELRKSILELSAREMELLEERRLWDFDSDLNSTESKPEGNKFTIETHYRDDMNKYIELVGITNTSLARKDDKYNVDDNKHINSNQDNVNNRIVMSKENTLKCITYLQTANAAANDDSKVLQTLLNSIQKDQKFLETELKLQNARIRHKRNKIAAELTKINQTRDLLMAGSGIKLPKQGTSVKNGKTSKDSIDDLIQSAREKLELTLEFIGIKKDTMLQQLKDFKSGSSNLTLQEELWAECLEEVTSLERKLKLEIVKNSDKRLDPKDLTEVIRLSIQHLEKLERTENQIIVSTMIKDEKETLISACNQLQQRSVPY
;
A
#
# COMPACT_ATOMS: atom_id res chain seq x y z
N MET A 1 0.25 17.24 25.18
CA MET A 1 1.14 16.15 25.66
C MET A 1 0.26 14.96 25.92
N SER A 2 0.66 13.77 25.47
CA SER A 2 -0.16 12.57 25.70
C SER A 2 -0.10 12.19 27.18
N GLN A 3 -1.16 11.59 27.72
CA GLN A 3 -1.22 11.14 29.11
C GLN A 3 -0.06 10.18 29.47
N LEU A 4 0.40 9.41 28.47
CA LEU A 4 1.57 8.55 28.53
C LEU A 4 2.88 9.31 28.78
N ASP A 5 3.10 10.44 28.11
CA ASP A 5 4.31 11.27 28.28
C ASP A 5 4.43 11.77 29.73
N THR A 6 3.31 12.14 30.34
CA THR A 6 3.24 12.54 31.75
C THR A 6 3.64 11.39 32.68
N PHE A 7 3.13 10.18 32.47
CA PHE A 7 3.47 9.02 33.31
C PHE A 7 4.94 8.61 33.15
N LEU A 8 5.49 8.67 31.94
CA LEU A 8 6.91 8.40 31.69
C LEU A 8 7.82 9.45 32.35
N LYS A 9 7.41 10.72 32.32
CA LYS A 9 8.15 11.80 33.00
C LYS A 9 8.14 11.62 34.51
N GLN A 10 6.97 11.33 35.11
CA GLN A 10 6.84 11.06 36.54
C GLN A 10 7.68 9.85 36.97
N LYS A 11 7.65 8.75 36.21
CA LYS A 11 8.50 7.58 36.46
C LYS A 11 9.99 7.97 36.51
N LYS A 12 10.45 8.80 35.58
CA LYS A 12 11.85 9.25 35.51
C LYS A 12 12.21 10.15 36.70
N GLU A 13 11.31 11.05 37.11
CA GLU A 13 11.51 11.93 38.26
C GLU A 13 11.64 11.12 39.56
N ILE A 14 10.73 10.18 39.80
CA ILE A 14 10.77 9.34 41.01
C ILE A 14 12.00 8.41 41.00
N THR A 15 12.38 7.88 39.83
CA THR A 15 13.61 7.06 39.73
C THR A 15 14.86 7.89 40.05
N LYS A 16 14.88 9.18 39.68
CA LYS A 16 15.98 10.07 40.02
C LYS A 16 16.00 10.37 41.52
N TYR A 17 14.83 10.68 42.09
CA TYR A 17 14.70 10.94 43.52
C TYR A 17 15.09 9.72 44.36
N LEU A 18 14.72 8.51 43.94
CA LEU A 18 15.15 7.26 44.59
C LEU A 18 16.68 7.12 44.62
N LYS A 19 17.39 7.50 43.56
CA LYS A 19 18.88 7.47 43.56
C LYS A 19 19.48 8.48 44.53
N GLU A 20 18.86 9.66 44.64
CA GLU A 20 19.27 10.68 45.60
C GLU A 20 19.04 10.18 47.04
N LEU A 21 17.91 9.52 47.30
CA LEU A 21 17.61 8.87 48.59
C LEU A 21 18.57 7.73 48.94
N VAL A 22 18.99 6.90 47.97
CA VAL A 22 19.99 5.85 48.19
C VAL A 22 21.33 6.45 48.63
N SER A 23 21.73 7.59 48.07
CA SER A 23 22.94 8.31 48.51
C SER A 23 22.79 8.86 49.92
N ALA A 24 21.65 9.49 50.22
CA ALA A 24 21.34 10.03 51.54
C ALA A 24 21.25 8.92 52.61
N HIS A 25 20.75 7.74 52.24
CA HIS A 25 20.69 6.57 53.11
C HIS A 25 22.08 6.11 53.54
N ARG A 26 23.03 6.01 52.60
CA ARG A 26 24.42 5.67 52.90
C ARG A 26 25.09 6.69 53.80
N GLU A 27 24.83 7.97 53.57
CA GLU A 27 25.35 9.06 54.41
C GLU A 27 24.78 8.98 55.83
N ALA A 28 23.46 8.81 55.97
CA ALA A 28 22.77 8.67 57.26
C ALA A 28 23.21 7.43 58.05
N LEU A 29 23.54 6.32 57.36
CA LEU A 29 24.11 5.12 57.98
C LEU A 29 25.52 5.35 58.57
N SER A 30 26.25 6.36 58.09
CA SER A 30 27.61 6.66 58.53
C SER A 30 27.66 7.71 59.65
N ASP A 31 26.59 8.50 59.83
CA ASP A 31 26.52 9.57 60.82
C ASP A 31 25.80 9.14 62.10
N VAL A 32 26.52 9.17 63.23
CA VAL A 32 26.05 8.69 64.54
C VAL A 32 25.01 9.63 65.17
N SER A 33 24.90 10.88 64.69
CA SER A 33 24.01 11.89 65.27
C SER A 33 22.56 11.86 64.74
N ASP A 34 22.29 11.12 63.66
CA ASP A 34 21.09 11.33 62.82
C ASP A 34 20.16 10.09 62.71
N GLY A 35 20.09 9.27 63.77
CA GLY A 35 19.26 8.05 63.79
C GLY A 35 17.78 8.26 63.42
N ASN A 36 17.18 9.43 63.75
CA ASN A 36 15.82 9.75 63.33
C ASN A 36 15.69 10.11 61.84
N GLN A 37 16.76 10.60 61.21
CA GLN A 37 16.75 10.87 59.77
C GLN A 37 16.85 9.58 58.96
N LEU A 38 17.54 8.56 59.48
CA LEU A 38 17.66 7.25 58.83
C LEU A 38 16.31 6.56 58.65
N ASP A 39 15.45 6.58 59.67
CA ASP A 39 14.09 6.03 59.59
C ASP A 39 13.22 6.78 58.56
N ILE A 40 13.34 8.11 58.50
CA ILE A 40 12.63 8.95 57.51
C ILE A 40 13.11 8.62 56.10
N VAL A 41 14.41 8.45 55.89
CA VAL A 41 14.97 8.09 54.58
C VAL A 41 14.52 6.68 54.15
N ARG A 42 14.53 5.70 55.06
CA ARG A 42 14.03 4.34 54.81
C ARG A 42 12.54 4.35 54.42
N GLU A 43 11.71 5.15 55.10
CA GLU A 43 10.30 5.33 54.76
C GLU A 43 10.10 5.99 53.39
N HIS A 44 10.86 7.05 53.09
CA HIS A 44 10.81 7.73 51.78
C HIS A 44 11.24 6.81 50.63
N ILE A 45 12.21 5.91 50.84
CA ILE A 45 12.60 4.89 49.87
C ILE A 45 11.44 3.93 49.60
N SER A 46 10.76 3.45 50.65
CA SER A 46 9.57 2.59 50.53
C SER A 46 8.44 3.28 49.78
N ILE A 47 8.19 4.57 50.06
CA ILE A 47 7.21 5.38 49.33
C ILE A 47 7.57 5.48 47.84
N CYS A 48 8.85 5.70 47.51
CA CYS A 48 9.29 5.76 46.11
C CYS A 48 9.05 4.45 45.35
N PHE A 49 9.29 3.29 45.98
CA PHE A 49 8.98 2.00 45.37
C PHE A 49 7.46 1.83 45.15
N SER A 50 6.65 2.21 46.13
CA SER A 50 5.18 2.19 46.02
C SER A 50 4.67 3.11 44.91
N ASP A 51 5.20 4.34 44.81
CA ASP A 51 4.86 5.30 43.76
C ASP A 51 5.27 4.80 42.36
N LEU A 52 6.47 4.21 42.24
CA LEU A 52 6.92 3.59 40.99
C LEU A 52 6.01 2.44 40.57
N ARG A 53 5.58 1.61 41.53
CA ARG A 53 4.62 0.52 41.29
C ARG A 53 3.28 1.08 40.85
N MET A 54 2.72 2.07 41.54
CA MET A 54 1.43 2.67 41.19
C MET A 54 1.47 3.33 39.80
N ILE A 55 2.57 3.98 39.43
CA ILE A 55 2.76 4.52 38.07
C ILE A 55 2.88 3.41 37.05
N ASN A 56 3.55 2.30 37.37
CA ASN A 56 3.67 1.17 36.47
C ASN A 56 2.35 0.43 36.29
N ASP A 57 1.53 0.30 37.33
CA ASP A 57 0.16 -0.21 37.27
C ASP A 57 -0.74 0.70 36.43
N LYS A 58 -0.59 2.03 36.55
CA LYS A 58 -1.25 2.99 35.66
C LYS A 58 -0.78 2.85 34.21
N LEU A 59 0.51 2.64 33.96
CA LEU A 59 1.05 2.34 32.63
C LEU A 59 0.47 1.04 32.08
N ILE A 60 0.33 -0.01 32.91
CA ILE A 60 -0.32 -1.27 32.54
C ILE A 60 -1.81 -1.06 32.28
N SER A 61 -2.53 -0.24 33.04
CA SER A 61 -3.93 0.07 32.70
C SER A 61 -4.04 0.79 31.34
N HIS A 62 -3.09 1.67 31.02
CA HIS A 62 -2.93 2.28 29.71
C HIS A 62 -2.54 1.24 28.62
N THR A 63 -1.96 0.09 28.98
CA THR A 63 -1.74 -1.00 28.01
C THR A 63 -3.05 -1.61 27.49
N GLY A 64 -4.19 -1.41 28.15
CA GLY A 64 -5.50 -1.71 27.57
C GLY A 64 -5.75 -0.94 26.27
N LEU A 65 -5.37 0.34 26.25
CA LEU A 65 -5.42 1.17 25.04
C LEU A 65 -4.41 0.68 24.00
N LEU A 66 -3.20 0.31 24.42
CA LEU A 66 -2.17 -0.23 23.53
C LEU A 66 -2.58 -1.55 22.88
N LYS A 67 -3.21 -2.46 23.64
CA LYS A 67 -3.81 -3.70 23.12
C LYS A 67 -4.92 -3.41 22.13
N SER A 68 -5.80 -2.46 22.43
CA SER A 68 -6.86 -2.06 21.50
C SER A 68 -6.28 -1.52 20.18
N GLU A 69 -5.17 -0.77 20.27
CA GLU A 69 -4.49 -0.22 19.11
C GLU A 69 -3.76 -1.30 18.30
N ILE A 70 -3.17 -2.29 18.97
CA ILE A 70 -2.62 -3.50 18.31
C ILE A 70 -3.72 -4.26 17.57
N THR A 71 -4.91 -4.44 18.17
CA THR A 71 -6.05 -5.08 17.50
C THR A 71 -6.48 -4.29 16.26
N LYS A 72 -6.60 -2.97 16.37
CA LYS A 72 -6.89 -2.10 15.21
C LYS A 72 -5.83 -2.23 14.12
N LEU A 73 -4.54 -2.31 14.46
CA LEU A 73 -3.47 -2.51 13.48
C LEU A 73 -3.55 -3.87 12.79
N ILE A 74 -4.00 -4.92 13.49
CA ILE A 74 -4.24 -6.25 12.92
C ILE A 74 -5.43 -6.21 11.94
N GLU A 75 -6.54 -5.57 12.35
CA GLU A 75 -7.71 -5.39 11.49
C GLU A 75 -7.37 -4.54 10.25
N LEU A 76 -6.62 -3.45 10.44
CA LEU A 76 -6.11 -2.61 9.36
C LEU A 76 -5.29 -3.41 8.36
N ARG A 77 -4.36 -4.25 8.85
CA ARG A 77 -3.55 -5.13 8.00
C ARG A 77 -4.43 -6.02 7.14
N LYS A 78 -5.47 -6.61 7.73
CA LYS A 78 -6.42 -7.47 7.01
C LYS A 78 -7.19 -6.69 5.94
N SER A 79 -7.74 -5.52 6.29
CA SER A 79 -8.46 -4.67 5.35
C SER A 79 -7.58 -4.18 4.19
N ILE A 80 -6.31 -3.88 4.43
CA ILE A 80 -5.35 -3.47 3.39
C ILE A 80 -5.04 -4.64 2.45
N LEU A 81 -4.89 -5.86 2.97
CA LEU A 81 -4.70 -7.05 2.15
C LEU A 81 -5.92 -7.32 1.26
N GLU A 82 -7.14 -7.21 1.80
CA GLU A 82 -8.39 -7.37 1.04
C GLU A 82 -8.51 -6.30 -0.07
N LEU A 83 -8.22 -5.03 0.26
CA LEU A 83 -8.22 -3.94 -0.72
C LEU A 83 -7.17 -4.13 -1.81
N SER A 84 -5.97 -4.64 -1.46
CA SER A 84 -4.92 -4.88 -2.44
C SER A 84 -5.20 -6.09 -3.34
N ALA A 85 -5.79 -7.17 -2.79
CA ALA A 85 -6.27 -8.28 -3.61
C ALA A 85 -7.29 -7.78 -4.65
N ARG A 86 -8.24 -6.93 -4.22
CA ARG A 86 -9.22 -6.33 -5.12
C ARG A 86 -8.59 -5.38 -6.15
N GLU A 87 -7.57 -4.62 -5.76
CA GLU A 87 -6.81 -3.76 -6.69
C GLU A 87 -6.09 -4.59 -7.76
N MET A 88 -5.44 -5.68 -7.37
CA MET A 88 -4.77 -6.60 -8.29
C MET A 88 -5.77 -7.23 -9.28
N GLU A 89 -6.92 -7.70 -8.81
CA GLU A 89 -8.00 -8.21 -9.67
C GLU A 89 -8.45 -7.16 -10.70
N LEU A 90 -8.60 -5.89 -10.29
CA LEU A 90 -9.02 -4.82 -11.18
C LEU A 90 -7.93 -4.41 -12.18
N LEU A 91 -6.66 -4.49 -11.80
CA LEU A 91 -5.53 -4.25 -12.71
C LEU A 91 -5.42 -5.37 -13.75
N GLU A 92 -5.63 -6.63 -13.36
CA GLU A 92 -5.73 -7.76 -14.28
C GLU A 92 -6.95 -7.64 -15.19
N GLU A 93 -8.12 -7.27 -14.67
CA GLU A 93 -9.31 -7.01 -15.49
C GLU A 93 -9.03 -5.88 -16.50
N ARG A 94 -8.35 -4.81 -16.08
CA ARG A 94 -7.95 -3.72 -16.99
C ARG A 94 -7.07 -4.22 -18.13
N ARG A 95 -6.13 -5.14 -17.85
CA ARG A 95 -5.28 -5.76 -18.86
C ARG A 95 -6.07 -6.47 -19.94
N LEU A 96 -7.14 -7.17 -19.58
CA LEU A 96 -8.03 -7.84 -20.54
C LEU A 96 -8.78 -6.85 -21.45
N TRP A 97 -9.00 -5.62 -20.99
CA TRP A 97 -9.64 -4.56 -21.77
C TRP A 97 -8.67 -3.69 -22.55
N ASP A 98 -7.35 -3.84 -22.36
CA ASP A 98 -6.35 -3.16 -23.17
C ASP A 98 -6.14 -3.93 -24.47
N PHE A 99 -6.94 -3.54 -25.47
CA PHE A 99 -6.92 -4.06 -26.83
C PHE A 99 -5.50 -4.06 -27.39
N ASP A 100 -4.96 -5.25 -27.61
CA ASP A 100 -3.77 -5.45 -28.42
C ASP A 100 -4.22 -5.54 -29.88
N SER A 101 -3.81 -4.55 -30.69
CA SER A 101 -4.18 -4.50 -32.11
C SER A 101 -3.61 -5.68 -32.90
N ASP A 102 -2.62 -6.37 -32.34
CA ASP A 102 -1.82 -7.38 -33.02
C ASP A 102 -2.25 -8.82 -32.72
N LEU A 103 -3.16 -9.03 -31.75
CA LEU A 103 -3.44 -10.38 -31.24
C LEU A 103 -4.31 -11.27 -32.15
N ASN A 104 -4.89 -10.75 -33.25
CA ASN A 104 -5.72 -11.57 -34.15
C ASN A 104 -5.69 -11.13 -35.63
N SER A 105 -4.62 -10.48 -36.11
CA SER A 105 -4.39 -10.38 -37.56
C SER A 105 -3.84 -11.70 -38.11
N THR A 106 -4.53 -12.80 -37.81
CA THR A 106 -4.24 -14.16 -38.30
C THR A 106 -5.28 -14.62 -39.32
N GLU A 107 -5.92 -13.68 -40.01
CA GLU A 107 -6.70 -13.99 -41.20
C GLU A 107 -6.21 -13.14 -42.35
N SER A 108 -5.65 -13.86 -43.33
CA SER A 108 -5.37 -13.51 -44.72
C SER A 108 -5.23 -12.01 -45.02
N LYS A 109 -4.03 -11.61 -45.47
CA LYS A 109 -3.97 -10.58 -46.53
C LYS A 109 -5.03 -10.99 -47.55
N PRO A 110 -6.04 -10.16 -47.85
CA PRO A 110 -6.93 -10.49 -48.95
C PRO A 110 -6.02 -10.51 -50.19
N GLU A 111 -5.67 -11.72 -50.66
CA GLU A 111 -5.35 -11.91 -52.06
C GLU A 111 -6.50 -11.23 -52.78
N GLY A 112 -6.23 -10.10 -53.44
CA GLY A 112 -7.27 -9.19 -53.89
C GLY A 112 -8.36 -9.97 -54.60
N ASN A 113 -9.53 -10.08 -53.95
CA ASN A 113 -10.67 -10.79 -54.49
C ASN A 113 -10.96 -10.18 -55.86
N LYS A 114 -10.57 -10.90 -56.92
CA LYS A 114 -10.88 -10.48 -58.28
C LYS A 114 -12.37 -10.71 -58.46
N PHE A 115 -13.13 -9.63 -58.36
CA PHE A 115 -14.53 -9.64 -58.76
C PHE A 115 -14.58 -9.63 -60.29
N THR A 116 -14.87 -10.78 -60.90
CA THR A 116 -15.14 -10.86 -62.34
C THR A 116 -16.57 -10.40 -62.57
N ILE A 117 -16.75 -9.29 -63.27
CA ILE A 117 -18.05 -8.79 -63.71
C ILE A 117 -18.20 -9.17 -65.18
N GLU A 118 -19.09 -10.09 -65.49
CA GLU A 118 -19.42 -10.46 -66.87
C GLU A 118 -20.52 -9.53 -67.41
N THR A 119 -20.22 -8.79 -68.47
CA THR A 119 -21.17 -7.86 -69.10
C THR A 119 -21.61 -8.40 -70.45
N HIS A 120 -22.91 -8.45 -70.68
CA HIS A 120 -23.49 -9.16 -71.85
C HIS A 120 -23.82 -8.23 -73.02
N TYR A 121 -23.84 -6.91 -72.78
CA TYR A 121 -24.15 -5.92 -73.81
C TYR A 121 -23.10 -5.82 -74.91
N ARG A 122 -21.85 -6.23 -74.64
CA ARG A 122 -20.74 -6.11 -75.58
C ARG A 122 -20.90 -6.98 -76.81
N ASP A 123 -21.50 -8.15 -76.68
CA ASP A 123 -21.67 -9.07 -77.81
C ASP A 123 -22.62 -8.49 -78.85
N ASP A 124 -23.75 -7.93 -78.42
CA ASP A 124 -24.71 -7.29 -79.32
C ASP A 124 -24.20 -5.93 -79.83
N MET A 125 -23.42 -5.21 -79.01
CA MET A 125 -22.73 -3.99 -79.45
C MET A 125 -21.69 -4.29 -80.55
N ASN A 126 -20.94 -5.40 -80.42
CA ASN A 126 -19.97 -5.83 -81.43
C ASN A 126 -20.66 -6.27 -82.72
N LYS A 127 -21.78 -7.03 -82.66
CA LYS A 127 -22.59 -7.38 -83.84
C LYS A 127 -23.11 -6.13 -84.57
N TYR A 128 -23.52 -5.11 -83.83
CA TYR A 128 -23.90 -3.81 -84.41
C TYR A 128 -22.71 -3.12 -85.11
N ILE A 129 -21.55 -3.09 -84.45
CA ILE A 129 -20.32 -2.47 -84.99
C ILE A 129 -19.83 -3.20 -86.25
N GLU A 130 -19.88 -4.53 -86.28
CA GLU A 130 -19.53 -5.34 -87.46
C GLU A 130 -20.46 -5.06 -88.65
N LEU A 131 -21.76 -4.86 -88.37
CA LEU A 131 -22.78 -4.66 -89.40
C LEU A 131 -22.81 -3.23 -89.97
N VAL A 132 -22.35 -2.23 -89.20
CA VAL A 132 -22.31 -0.81 -89.60
C VAL A 132 -20.90 -0.35 -90.01
N GLY A 133 -19.87 -1.00 -89.49
CA GLY A 133 -18.47 -0.57 -89.57
C GLY A 133 -18.15 0.52 -88.54
N ILE A 134 -17.00 0.39 -87.87
CA ILE A 134 -16.53 1.27 -86.78
C ILE A 134 -16.57 2.76 -87.19
N THR A 135 -16.13 3.07 -88.42
CA THR A 135 -16.03 4.43 -88.98
C THR A 135 -17.38 5.11 -89.23
N ASN A 136 -18.48 4.35 -89.28
CA ASN A 136 -19.82 4.87 -89.53
C ASN A 136 -20.66 5.01 -88.26
N THR A 137 -20.09 4.67 -87.10
CA THR A 137 -20.73 4.89 -85.80
C THR A 137 -20.71 6.37 -85.43
N SER A 138 -21.63 6.80 -84.56
CA SER A 138 -21.73 8.19 -84.09
C SER A 138 -20.51 8.66 -83.30
N LEU A 139 -19.70 7.73 -82.78
CA LEU A 139 -18.47 8.03 -82.02
C LEU A 139 -17.32 8.42 -82.96
N ALA A 140 -17.14 7.70 -84.08
CA ALA A 140 -16.09 7.99 -85.07
C ALA A 140 -16.34 9.29 -85.86
N ARG A 141 -17.61 9.69 -86.05
CA ARG A 141 -17.98 10.94 -86.74
C ARG A 141 -17.72 12.23 -85.94
N LYS A 142 -17.28 12.13 -84.68
CA LYS A 142 -17.00 13.30 -83.83
C LYS A 142 -15.61 13.88 -84.08
N ASP A 143 -14.64 13.05 -84.49
CA ASP A 143 -13.27 13.51 -84.77
C ASP A 143 -13.16 14.27 -86.10
N ASP A 144 -14.05 13.99 -87.07
CA ASP A 144 -14.11 14.71 -88.34
C ASP A 144 -14.79 16.09 -88.24
N LYS A 145 -15.36 16.46 -87.09
CA LYS A 145 -16.05 17.76 -86.90
C LYS A 145 -15.15 18.91 -86.46
N TYR A 146 -13.84 18.69 -86.31
CA TYR A 146 -12.89 19.76 -85.94
C TYR A 146 -12.10 20.36 -87.11
N ASN A 147 -12.38 20.00 -88.37
CA ASN A 147 -11.71 20.60 -89.53
C ASN A 147 -12.69 20.93 -90.66
N VAL A 148 -13.59 21.89 -90.43
CA VAL A 148 -14.28 22.57 -91.53
C VAL A 148 -14.23 24.07 -91.26
N ASP A 149 -13.10 24.66 -91.62
CA ASP A 149 -12.99 26.10 -91.80
C ASP A 149 -13.37 26.45 -93.24
N ASP A 150 -14.14 27.53 -93.35
CA ASP A 150 -14.78 28.05 -94.54
C ASP A 150 -13.81 28.40 -95.67
N ASN A 151 -14.32 28.27 -96.90
CA ASN A 151 -13.84 28.90 -98.14
C ASN A 151 -12.52 28.40 -98.75
N LYS A 152 -12.63 27.46 -99.71
CA LYS A 152 -12.12 27.69 -101.08
C LYS A 152 -12.65 26.69 -102.12
N HIS A 153 -12.92 27.25 -103.26
CA HIS A 153 -13.61 26.72 -104.43
C HIS A 153 -12.65 25.95 -105.38
N ILE A 154 -13.21 24.94 -106.07
CA ILE A 154 -12.96 24.56 -107.48
C ILE A 154 -12.05 23.34 -107.79
N ASN A 155 -12.72 22.34 -108.38
CA ASN A 155 -12.34 21.32 -109.37
C ASN A 155 -11.40 20.16 -109.02
N SER A 156 -11.98 18.95 -108.96
CA SER A 156 -11.71 17.88 -109.93
C SER A 156 -12.29 16.54 -109.45
N ASN A 157 -13.20 15.99 -110.27
CA ASN A 157 -13.49 14.56 -110.47
C ASN A 157 -13.95 13.67 -109.29
N GLN A 158 -15.19 13.20 -109.45
CA GLN A 158 -15.70 11.86 -109.13
C GLN A 158 -15.53 11.32 -107.71
N ASP A 159 -16.69 11.06 -107.09
CA ASP A 159 -16.95 10.02 -106.11
C ASP A 159 -16.12 10.07 -104.82
N ASN A 160 -16.66 10.76 -103.81
CA ASN A 160 -16.79 10.26 -102.42
C ASN A 160 -17.52 11.25 -101.50
N VAL A 161 -18.53 11.97 -102.03
CA VAL A 161 -19.54 12.60 -101.17
C VAL A 161 -20.57 11.52 -100.83
N ASN A 162 -20.70 11.23 -99.54
CA ASN A 162 -21.59 10.24 -98.90
C ASN A 162 -21.01 8.84 -98.64
N ASN A 163 -20.00 8.74 -97.77
CA ASN A 163 -19.81 7.54 -96.92
C ASN A 163 -20.94 7.41 -95.86
N ARG A 164 -22.21 7.55 -96.28
CA ARG A 164 -23.34 6.96 -95.56
C ARG A 164 -23.63 5.66 -96.27
N ILE A 165 -23.21 4.54 -95.68
CA ILE A 165 -23.70 3.23 -96.11
C ILE A 165 -25.22 3.33 -96.18
N VAL A 166 -25.78 3.21 -97.39
CA VAL A 166 -27.23 3.10 -97.59
C VAL A 166 -27.59 1.69 -97.13
N MET A 167 -27.85 1.57 -95.83
CA MET A 167 -28.24 0.30 -95.22
C MET A 167 -29.61 -0.11 -95.73
N SER A 168 -29.75 -1.38 -96.14
CA SER A 168 -31.07 -1.96 -96.42
C SER A 168 -31.99 -1.77 -95.21
N LYS A 169 -33.30 -1.62 -95.47
CA LYS A 169 -34.33 -1.51 -94.42
C LYS A 169 -34.21 -2.63 -93.39
N GLU A 170 -33.91 -3.85 -93.83
CA GLU A 170 -33.74 -5.02 -92.97
C GLU A 170 -32.51 -4.90 -92.06
N ASN A 171 -31.38 -4.43 -92.60
CA ASN A 171 -30.16 -4.22 -91.81
C ASN A 171 -30.30 -3.06 -90.82
N THR A 172 -31.05 -2.02 -91.19
CA THR A 172 -31.38 -0.92 -90.27
C THR A 172 -32.23 -1.39 -89.10
N LEU A 173 -33.23 -2.25 -89.35
CA LEU A 173 -34.02 -2.86 -88.29
C LEU A 173 -33.17 -3.77 -87.39
N LYS A 174 -32.26 -4.57 -87.96
CA LYS A 174 -31.30 -5.39 -87.21
C LYS A 174 -30.37 -4.55 -86.32
N CYS A 175 -29.87 -3.42 -86.83
CA CYS A 175 -29.09 -2.46 -86.03
C CYS A 175 -29.88 -1.92 -84.84
N ILE A 176 -31.14 -1.52 -85.07
CA ILE A 176 -32.00 -1.01 -84.00
C ILE A 176 -32.24 -2.09 -82.95
N THR A 177 -32.50 -3.34 -83.36
CA THR A 177 -32.68 -4.44 -82.41
C THR A 177 -31.42 -4.71 -81.59
N TYR A 178 -30.23 -4.77 -82.23
CA TYR A 178 -28.97 -4.99 -81.50
C TYR A 178 -28.63 -3.85 -80.54
N LEU A 179 -28.90 -2.59 -80.93
CA LEU A 179 -28.71 -1.45 -80.03
C LEU A 179 -29.72 -1.44 -78.88
N GLN A 180 -30.97 -1.83 -79.13
CA GLN A 180 -32.00 -1.93 -78.09
C GLN A 180 -31.68 -3.04 -77.10
N THR A 181 -31.24 -4.22 -77.57
CA THR A 181 -30.85 -5.33 -76.69
C THR A 181 -29.58 -5.01 -75.91
N ALA A 182 -28.56 -4.44 -76.56
CA ALA A 182 -27.35 -4.00 -75.87
C ALA A 182 -27.65 -2.91 -74.82
N ASN A 183 -28.50 -1.93 -75.15
CA ASN A 183 -28.88 -0.89 -74.20
C ASN A 183 -29.70 -1.44 -73.02
N ALA A 184 -30.62 -2.38 -73.28
CA ALA A 184 -31.37 -3.04 -72.20
C ALA A 184 -30.42 -3.83 -71.28
N ALA A 185 -29.53 -4.65 -71.85
CA ALA A 185 -28.53 -5.41 -71.10
C ALA A 185 -27.58 -4.50 -70.29
N ALA A 186 -27.07 -3.41 -70.89
CA ALA A 186 -26.21 -2.47 -70.19
C ALA A 186 -26.92 -1.76 -69.03
N ASN A 187 -28.19 -1.42 -69.19
CA ASN A 187 -28.99 -0.81 -68.12
C ASN A 187 -29.24 -1.80 -66.97
N ASP A 188 -29.49 -3.08 -67.28
CA ASP A 188 -29.70 -4.09 -66.24
C ASP A 188 -28.40 -4.44 -65.51
N ASP A 189 -27.28 -4.58 -66.23
CA ASP A 189 -25.93 -4.73 -65.64
C ASP A 189 -25.61 -3.54 -64.70
N SER A 190 -25.92 -2.32 -65.14
CA SER A 190 -25.72 -1.10 -64.33
C SER A 190 -26.58 -1.10 -63.06
N LYS A 191 -27.86 -1.51 -63.13
CA LYS A 191 -28.72 -1.63 -61.94
C LYS A 191 -28.20 -2.67 -60.96
N VAL A 192 -27.69 -3.80 -61.43
CA VAL A 192 -27.12 -4.86 -60.58
C VAL A 192 -25.89 -4.33 -59.84
N LEU A 193 -24.97 -3.65 -60.54
CA LEU A 193 -23.79 -3.05 -59.92
C LEU A 193 -24.16 -1.95 -58.90
N GLN A 194 -25.15 -1.12 -59.20
CA GLN A 194 -25.64 -0.10 -58.27
C GLN A 194 -26.25 -0.73 -57.01
N THR A 195 -26.97 -1.84 -57.16
CA THR A 195 -27.55 -2.59 -56.04
C THR A 195 -26.46 -3.20 -55.16
N LEU A 196 -25.41 -3.77 -55.78
CA LEU A 196 -24.25 -4.29 -55.06
C LEU A 196 -23.51 -3.19 -54.29
N LEU A 197 -23.26 -2.04 -54.93
CA LEU A 197 -22.64 -0.88 -54.29
C LEU A 197 -23.44 -0.39 -53.08
N ASN A 198 -24.77 -0.29 -53.23
CA ASN A 198 -25.66 0.11 -52.14
C ASN A 198 -25.62 -0.90 -50.98
N SER A 199 -25.51 -2.21 -51.27
CA SER A 199 -25.35 -3.24 -50.24
C SER A 199 -24.03 -3.07 -49.48
N ILE A 200 -22.91 -2.91 -50.20
CA ILE A 200 -21.59 -2.70 -49.58
C ILE A 200 -21.59 -1.44 -48.72
N GLN A 201 -22.20 -0.35 -49.18
CA GLN A 201 -22.32 0.89 -48.40
C GLN A 201 -23.17 0.69 -47.14
N LYS A 202 -24.23 -0.13 -47.21
CA LYS A 202 -25.03 -0.48 -46.03
C LYS A 202 -24.21 -1.28 -45.03
N ASP A 203 -23.44 -2.25 -45.49
CA ASP A 203 -22.57 -3.07 -44.64
C ASP A 203 -21.44 -2.24 -44.01
N GLN A 204 -20.83 -1.33 -44.78
CA GLN A 204 -19.83 -0.39 -44.24
C GLN A 204 -20.43 0.49 -43.14
N LYS A 205 -21.62 1.04 -43.35
CA LYS A 205 -22.31 1.84 -42.32
C LYS A 205 -22.59 1.01 -41.07
N PHE A 206 -23.04 -0.23 -41.24
CA PHE A 206 -23.25 -1.16 -40.13
C PHE A 206 -21.94 -1.39 -39.35
N LEU A 207 -20.84 -1.72 -40.04
CA LEU A 207 -19.52 -1.92 -39.42
C LEU A 207 -19.05 -0.67 -38.67
N GLU A 208 -19.19 0.52 -39.24
CA GLU A 208 -18.83 1.77 -38.57
C GLU A 208 -19.68 2.01 -37.31
N THR A 209 -20.98 1.73 -37.36
CA THR A 209 -21.87 1.87 -36.20
C THR A 209 -21.54 0.86 -35.11
N GLU A 210 -21.30 -0.40 -35.47
CA GLU A 210 -20.97 -1.46 -34.53
C GLU A 210 -19.60 -1.22 -33.89
N LEU A 211 -18.60 -0.79 -34.68
CA LEU A 211 -17.28 -0.43 -34.19
C LEU A 211 -17.34 0.75 -33.22
N LYS A 212 -18.18 1.77 -33.48
CA LYS A 212 -18.42 2.86 -32.53
C LYS A 212 -19.07 2.35 -31.24
N LEU A 213 -20.07 1.47 -31.34
CA LEU A 213 -20.76 0.88 -30.18
C LEU A 213 -19.81 0.07 -29.30
N GLN A 214 -19.00 -0.81 -29.90
CA GLN A 214 -18.04 -1.63 -29.16
C GLN A 214 -16.93 -0.78 -28.53
N ASN A 215 -16.41 0.23 -29.24
CA ASN A 215 -15.44 1.17 -28.67
C ASN A 215 -16.02 1.97 -27.49
N ALA A 216 -17.28 2.39 -27.57
CA ALA A 216 -17.97 3.04 -26.46
C ALA A 216 -18.10 2.10 -25.26
N ARG A 217 -18.42 0.83 -25.48
CA ARG A 217 -18.51 -0.21 -24.44
C ARG A 217 -17.17 -0.46 -23.75
N ILE A 218 -16.08 -0.59 -24.51
CA ILE A 218 -14.72 -0.74 -23.99
C ILE A 218 -14.34 0.48 -23.14
N ARG A 219 -14.56 1.69 -23.67
CA ARG A 219 -14.28 2.95 -22.95
C ARG A 219 -15.07 3.03 -21.63
N HIS A 220 -16.35 2.66 -21.65
CA HIS A 220 -17.18 2.65 -20.46
C HIS A 220 -16.64 1.67 -19.40
N LYS A 221 -16.23 0.46 -19.80
CA LYS A 221 -15.63 -0.53 -18.90
C LYS A 221 -14.30 -0.06 -18.32
N ARG A 222 -13.41 0.51 -19.12
CA ARG A 222 -12.14 1.10 -18.64
C ARG A 222 -12.38 2.22 -17.63
N ASN A 223 -13.34 3.11 -17.90
CA ASN A 223 -13.69 4.19 -16.99
C ASN A 223 -14.27 3.67 -15.67
N LYS A 224 -15.08 2.60 -15.71
CA LYS A 224 -15.61 1.96 -14.50
C LYS A 224 -14.48 1.39 -13.64
N ILE A 225 -13.55 0.66 -14.24
CA ILE A 225 -12.38 0.10 -13.52
C ILE A 225 -11.53 1.22 -12.92
N ALA A 226 -11.25 2.31 -13.66
CA ALA A 226 -10.52 3.46 -13.14
C ALA A 226 -11.25 4.13 -11.95
N ALA A 227 -12.58 4.22 -12.00
CA ALA A 227 -13.37 4.74 -10.88
C ALA A 227 -13.33 3.81 -9.65
N GLU A 228 -13.29 2.49 -9.83
CA GLU A 228 -13.13 1.54 -8.72
C GLU A 228 -11.71 1.61 -8.11
N LEU A 229 -10.67 1.69 -8.94
CA LEU A 229 -9.28 1.86 -8.49
C LEU A 229 -9.08 3.16 -7.68
N THR A 230 -9.69 4.27 -8.13
CA THR A 230 -9.64 5.53 -7.38
C THR A 230 -10.35 5.44 -6.03
N LYS A 231 -11.49 4.75 -5.95
CA LYS A 231 -12.17 4.47 -4.67
C LYS A 231 -11.31 3.63 -3.72
N ILE A 232 -10.62 2.61 -4.23
CA ILE A 232 -9.71 1.78 -3.43
C ILE A 232 -8.58 2.63 -2.86
N ASN A 233 -7.95 3.47 -3.70
CA ASN A 233 -6.90 4.38 -3.25
C ASN A 233 -7.38 5.35 -2.16
N GLN A 234 -8.56 5.96 -2.34
CA GLN A 234 -9.16 6.84 -1.33
C GLN A 234 -9.46 6.10 -0.02
N THR A 235 -9.99 4.88 -0.10
CA THR A 235 -10.30 4.06 1.08
C THR A 235 -9.02 3.67 1.82
N ARG A 236 -7.96 3.33 1.08
CA ARG A 236 -6.63 3.06 1.63
C ARG A 236 -6.07 4.29 2.35
N ASP A 237 -6.13 5.46 1.73
CA ASP A 237 -5.66 6.71 2.33
C ASP A 237 -6.41 7.05 3.62
N LEU A 238 -7.73 6.84 3.65
CA LEU A 238 -8.55 7.06 4.85
C LEU A 238 -8.19 6.09 5.98
N LEU A 239 -8.02 4.80 5.66
CA LEU A 239 -7.59 3.79 6.64
C LEU A 239 -6.21 4.11 7.22
N MET A 240 -5.28 4.53 6.37
CA MET A 240 -3.93 4.91 6.78
C MET A 240 -3.92 6.19 7.64
N ALA A 241 -4.68 7.21 7.23
CA ALA A 241 -4.85 8.44 7.99
C ALA A 241 -5.48 8.20 9.37
N GLY A 242 -6.52 7.36 9.44
CA GLY A 242 -7.17 6.98 10.69
C GLY A 242 -6.23 6.25 11.68
N SER A 243 -5.18 5.62 11.16
CA SER A 243 -4.18 4.89 11.96
C SER A 243 -2.97 5.75 12.33
N GLY A 244 -2.99 7.05 11.98
CA GLY A 244 -1.86 7.96 12.14
C GLY A 244 -0.67 7.65 11.25
N ILE A 245 -0.85 6.81 10.21
CA ILE A 245 0.21 6.42 9.29
C ILE A 245 0.13 7.35 8.09
N LYS A 246 1.04 8.32 8.03
CA LYS A 246 1.23 9.15 6.84
C LYS A 246 2.33 8.49 6.00
N LEU A 247 1.96 7.74 4.97
CA LEU A 247 2.93 7.47 3.91
C LEU A 247 3.42 8.82 3.37
N PRO A 248 4.72 8.95 3.04
CA PRO A 248 5.17 10.06 2.22
C PRO A 248 4.24 10.09 1.01
N LYS A 249 3.55 11.22 0.81
CA LYS A 249 2.86 11.47 -0.45
C LYS A 249 3.96 11.51 -1.51
N GLN A 250 4.36 10.37 -2.05
CA GLN A 250 5.04 10.35 -3.33
C GLN A 250 4.10 11.09 -4.25
N GLY A 251 4.57 12.23 -4.75
CA GLY A 251 3.79 13.18 -5.52
C GLY A 251 3.27 12.54 -6.79
N THR A 252 2.24 11.74 -6.69
CA THR A 252 1.33 11.47 -7.78
C THR A 252 0.38 12.65 -7.80
N SER A 253 0.94 13.76 -8.29
CA SER A 253 0.18 14.65 -9.15
C SER A 253 -0.38 13.79 -10.27
N VAL A 254 -1.50 13.11 -9.99
CA VAL A 254 -2.48 12.71 -11.00
C VAL A 254 -3.05 14.03 -11.51
N LYS A 255 -2.20 14.74 -12.27
CA LYS A 255 -2.62 15.81 -13.15
C LYS A 255 -3.53 15.11 -14.13
N ASN A 256 -4.82 15.34 -13.93
CA ASN A 256 -5.83 15.18 -14.96
C ASN A 256 -5.23 15.59 -16.31
N GLY A 257 -5.17 14.63 -17.22
CA GLY A 257 -4.85 14.87 -18.63
C GLY A 257 -3.36 15.05 -18.94
N LYS A 258 -2.63 13.94 -19.04
CA LYS A 258 -1.72 13.61 -20.16
C LYS A 258 -1.01 12.29 -19.86
N THR A 259 -1.45 11.25 -20.56
CA THR A 259 -0.63 10.15 -21.11
C THR A 259 0.80 10.03 -20.55
N SER A 260 0.95 9.47 -19.36
CA SER A 260 2.00 8.47 -19.17
C SER A 260 1.34 7.14 -19.50
N LYS A 261 1.77 6.49 -20.58
CA LYS A 261 1.50 5.06 -20.76
C LYS A 261 2.42 4.34 -19.77
N ASP A 262 2.15 4.48 -18.47
CA ASP A 262 2.71 3.53 -17.52
C ASP A 262 2.16 2.18 -17.94
N SER A 263 3.05 1.20 -18.18
CA SER A 263 2.61 -0.14 -18.52
C SER A 263 1.70 -0.64 -17.39
N ILE A 264 0.70 -1.46 -17.71
CA ILE A 264 -0.09 -2.12 -16.67
C ILE A 264 0.83 -2.90 -15.71
N ASP A 265 1.93 -3.43 -16.23
CA ASP A 265 2.96 -4.11 -15.44
C ASP A 265 3.65 -3.15 -14.45
N ASP A 266 3.93 -1.90 -14.83
CA ASP A 266 4.51 -0.89 -13.93
C ASP A 266 3.52 -0.50 -12.83
N LEU A 267 2.23 -0.41 -13.16
CA LEU A 267 1.17 -0.13 -12.19
C LEU A 267 1.00 -1.28 -11.19
N ILE A 268 1.06 -2.53 -11.66
CA ILE A 268 1.03 -3.72 -10.81
C ILE A 268 2.25 -3.76 -9.88
N GLN A 269 3.44 -3.51 -10.43
CA GLN A 269 4.68 -3.49 -9.65
C GLN A 269 4.65 -2.39 -8.58
N SER A 270 4.26 -1.17 -8.94
CA SER A 270 4.10 -0.06 -7.99
C SER A 270 3.07 -0.36 -6.90
N ALA A 271 1.97 -1.04 -7.22
CA ALA A 271 0.97 -1.44 -6.24
C ALA A 271 1.52 -2.47 -5.24
N ARG A 272 2.30 -3.45 -5.73
CA ARG A 272 2.97 -4.45 -4.88
C ARG A 272 3.99 -3.82 -3.93
N GLU A 273 4.84 -2.94 -4.44
CA GLU A 273 5.84 -2.23 -3.63
C GLU A 273 5.16 -1.39 -2.54
N LYS A 274 4.09 -0.66 -2.87
CA LYS A 274 3.30 0.12 -1.89
C LYS A 274 2.66 -0.78 -0.83
N LEU A 275 2.15 -1.94 -1.22
CA LEU A 275 1.60 -2.91 -0.27
C LEU A 275 2.68 -3.39 0.70
N GLU A 276 3.83 -3.82 0.17
CA GLU A 276 4.94 -4.34 0.98
C GLU A 276 5.41 -3.31 2.01
N LEU A 277 5.69 -2.08 1.59
CA LEU A 277 6.06 -0.97 2.46
C LEU A 277 5.02 -0.68 3.54
N THR A 278 3.73 -0.76 3.17
CA THR A 278 2.62 -0.55 4.10
C THR A 278 2.54 -1.67 5.14
N LEU A 279 2.67 -2.93 4.72
CA LEU A 279 2.63 -4.09 5.60
C LEU A 279 3.85 -4.14 6.53
N GLU A 280 5.02 -3.79 6.03
CA GLU A 280 6.26 -3.70 6.82
C GLU A 280 6.11 -2.62 7.91
N PHE A 281 5.63 -1.43 7.55
CA PHE A 281 5.42 -0.36 8.52
C PHE A 281 4.42 -0.75 9.61
N ILE A 282 3.28 -1.37 9.24
CA ILE A 282 2.31 -1.89 10.21
C ILE A 282 2.95 -2.94 11.12
N GLY A 283 3.80 -3.81 10.55
CA GLY A 283 4.60 -4.79 11.29
C GLY A 283 5.50 -4.14 12.33
N ILE A 284 6.36 -3.21 11.91
CA ILE A 284 7.28 -2.49 12.80
C ILE A 284 6.52 -1.76 13.91
N LYS A 285 5.41 -1.08 13.58
CA LYS A 285 4.59 -0.37 14.58
C LYS A 285 3.99 -1.35 15.59
N LYS A 286 3.47 -2.49 15.13
CA LYS A 286 2.94 -3.55 15.99
C LYS A 286 4.03 -4.11 16.90
N ASP A 287 5.20 -4.42 16.37
CA ASP A 287 6.31 -5.01 17.13
C ASP A 287 6.84 -4.02 18.17
N THR A 288 6.92 -2.74 17.83
CA THR A 288 7.27 -1.67 18.77
C THR A 288 6.27 -1.59 19.92
N MET A 289 4.96 -1.64 19.63
CA MET A 289 3.92 -1.63 20.66
C MET A 289 3.94 -2.90 21.52
N LEU A 290 4.23 -4.07 20.94
CA LEU A 290 4.39 -5.32 21.68
C LEU A 290 5.63 -5.30 22.59
N GLN A 291 6.72 -4.71 22.13
CA GLN A 291 7.94 -4.55 22.92
C GLN A 291 7.68 -3.61 24.10
N GLN A 292 7.03 -2.46 23.88
CA GLN A 292 6.61 -1.55 24.95
C GLN A 292 5.73 -2.26 25.99
N LEU A 293 4.78 -3.09 25.55
CA LEU A 293 3.93 -3.89 26.43
C LEU A 293 4.76 -4.86 27.29
N LYS A 294 5.73 -5.54 26.68
CA LYS A 294 6.63 -6.48 27.35
C LYS A 294 7.48 -5.77 28.41
N ASP A 295 8.03 -4.60 28.06
CA ASP A 295 8.88 -3.80 28.94
C ASP A 295 8.12 -3.25 30.15
N PHE A 296 6.85 -2.83 29.98
CA PHE A 296 6.02 -2.41 31.11
C PHE A 296 5.65 -3.57 32.03
N LYS A 297 5.36 -4.75 31.46
CA LYS A 297 5.01 -5.94 32.25
C LYS A 297 6.20 -6.47 33.05
N SER A 298 7.38 -6.57 32.43
CA SER A 298 8.61 -6.96 33.13
C SER A 298 9.05 -5.92 34.15
N GLY A 299 8.88 -4.63 33.84
CA GLY A 299 9.11 -3.55 34.80
C GLY A 299 8.25 -3.67 36.06
N SER A 300 7.01 -4.16 35.95
CA SER A 300 6.12 -4.33 37.10
C SER A 300 6.58 -5.44 38.01
N SER A 301 6.82 -6.63 37.45
CA SER A 301 7.28 -7.77 38.23
C SER A 301 8.60 -7.45 38.94
N ASN A 302 9.49 -6.72 38.28
CA ASN A 302 10.76 -6.32 38.85
C ASN A 302 10.59 -5.30 40.00
N LEU A 303 9.71 -4.30 39.84
CA LEU A 303 9.43 -3.33 40.91
C LEU A 303 8.77 -3.98 42.13
N THR A 304 7.86 -4.94 41.91
CA THR A 304 7.23 -5.69 43.01
C THR A 304 8.27 -6.51 43.79
N LEU A 305 9.16 -7.21 43.08
CA LEU A 305 10.25 -7.95 43.72
C LEU A 305 11.18 -7.02 44.53
N GLN A 306 11.49 -5.83 44.00
CA GLN A 306 12.32 -4.84 44.69
C GLN A 306 11.67 -4.31 45.97
N GLU A 307 10.37 -4.02 45.92
CA GLU A 307 9.60 -3.57 47.07
C GLU A 307 9.56 -4.65 48.17
N GLU A 308 9.32 -5.91 47.78
CA GLU A 308 9.30 -7.06 48.70
C GLU A 308 10.68 -7.27 49.38
N LEU A 309 11.76 -7.27 48.60
CA LEU A 309 13.11 -7.45 49.14
C LEU A 309 13.56 -6.28 50.03
N TRP A 310 13.19 -5.05 49.68
CA TRP A 310 13.46 -3.90 50.53
C TRP A 310 12.65 -3.97 51.84
N ALA A 311 11.39 -4.37 51.78
CA ALA A 311 10.55 -4.55 52.96
C ALA A 311 11.09 -5.66 53.88
N GLU A 312 11.52 -6.80 53.33
CA GLU A 312 12.16 -7.88 54.09
C GLU A 312 13.47 -7.43 54.74
N CYS A 313 14.30 -6.67 54.02
CA CYS A 313 15.54 -6.09 54.56
C CYS A 313 15.23 -5.13 55.73
N LEU A 314 14.27 -4.24 55.55
CA LEU A 314 13.88 -3.27 56.56
C LEU A 314 13.25 -3.94 57.79
N GLU A 315 12.46 -5.00 57.60
CA GLU A 315 11.89 -5.78 58.71
C GLU A 315 12.99 -6.45 59.53
N GLU A 316 14.00 -7.05 58.88
CA GLU A 316 15.13 -7.68 59.56
C GLU A 316 15.94 -6.65 60.36
N VAL A 317 16.26 -5.50 59.76
CA VAL A 317 17.04 -4.43 60.40
C VAL A 317 16.25 -3.80 61.56
N THR A 318 14.99 -3.44 61.37
CA THR A 318 14.16 -2.87 62.44
C THR A 318 13.87 -3.88 63.57
N SER A 319 13.74 -5.17 63.24
CA SER A 319 13.63 -6.26 64.21
C SER A 319 14.90 -6.40 65.05
N LEU A 320 16.06 -6.35 64.40
CA LEU A 320 17.36 -6.33 65.08
C LEU A 320 17.49 -5.12 65.99
N GLU A 321 17.23 -3.90 65.50
CA GLU A 321 17.29 -2.68 66.28
C GLU A 321 16.34 -2.72 67.50
N ARG A 322 15.14 -3.27 67.33
CA ARG A 322 14.17 -3.44 68.42
C ARG A 322 14.66 -4.45 69.45
N LYS A 323 15.20 -5.60 69.02
CA LYS A 323 15.79 -6.61 69.90
C LYS A 323 16.98 -6.03 70.68
N LEU A 324 17.85 -5.28 70.01
CA LEU A 324 18.99 -4.60 70.64
C LEU A 324 18.53 -3.53 71.65
N LYS A 325 17.57 -2.67 71.29
CA LYS A 325 16.97 -1.68 72.21
C LYS A 325 16.37 -2.37 73.44
N LEU A 326 15.62 -3.46 73.25
CA LEU A 326 15.02 -4.21 74.35
C LEU A 326 16.07 -4.86 75.25
N GLU A 327 17.13 -5.45 74.71
CA GLU A 327 18.18 -6.06 75.54
C GLU A 327 19.06 -5.05 76.27
N ILE A 328 19.24 -3.85 75.71
CA ILE A 328 19.90 -2.73 76.40
C ILE A 328 19.03 -2.26 77.57
N VAL A 329 17.72 -2.09 77.37
CA VAL A 329 16.79 -1.60 78.42
C VAL A 329 16.58 -2.65 79.52
N LYS A 330 16.46 -3.93 79.15
CA LYS A 330 16.19 -5.03 80.09
C LYS A 330 17.38 -5.39 80.97
N ASN A 331 18.62 -5.15 80.49
CA ASN A 331 19.85 -5.41 81.24
C ASN A 331 20.54 -4.12 81.71
N SER A 332 19.82 -3.02 81.91
CA SER A 332 20.41 -1.75 82.37
C SER A 332 21.22 -1.87 83.69
N ASP A 333 20.91 -2.88 84.52
CA ASP A 333 21.56 -3.15 85.82
C ASP A 333 22.60 -4.28 85.80
N LYS A 334 22.75 -5.03 84.69
CA LYS A 334 23.74 -6.11 84.55
C LYS A 334 24.68 -5.81 83.38
N ARG A 335 25.99 -6.03 83.57
CA ARG A 335 26.96 -5.98 82.46
C ARG A 335 26.48 -6.93 81.34
N LEU A 336 25.97 -6.39 80.24
CA LEU A 336 25.65 -7.16 79.04
C LEU A 336 26.90 -7.91 78.58
N ASP A 337 26.78 -9.20 78.27
CA ASP A 337 27.86 -9.93 77.62
C ASP A 337 27.92 -9.49 76.15
N PRO A 338 29.04 -8.90 75.69
CA PRO A 338 29.20 -8.50 74.29
C PRO A 338 29.02 -9.67 73.30
N LYS A 339 29.20 -10.92 73.75
CA LYS A 339 29.06 -12.11 72.90
C LYS A 339 27.61 -12.36 72.46
N ASP A 340 26.65 -12.20 73.35
CA ASP A 340 25.23 -12.42 73.04
C ASP A 340 24.72 -11.37 72.03
N LEU A 341 25.14 -10.11 72.18
CA LEU A 341 24.82 -9.05 71.22
C LEU A 341 25.43 -9.32 69.84
N THR A 342 26.68 -9.78 69.82
CA THR A 342 27.41 -10.09 68.58
C THR A 342 26.76 -11.27 67.84
N GLU A 343 26.27 -12.28 68.55
CA GLU A 343 25.60 -13.43 67.95
C GLU A 343 24.27 -13.05 67.29
N VAL A 344 23.48 -12.19 67.93
CA VAL A 344 22.22 -11.67 67.37
C VAL A 344 22.47 -10.85 66.11
N ILE A 345 23.47 -9.96 66.11
CA ILE A 345 23.84 -9.18 64.91
C ILE A 345 24.37 -10.11 63.80
N ARG A 346 25.14 -11.14 64.14
CA ARG A 346 25.69 -12.10 63.16
C ARG A 346 24.58 -12.91 62.45
N LEU A 347 23.53 -13.29 63.17
CA LEU A 347 22.38 -13.99 62.57
C LEU A 347 21.65 -13.11 61.56
N SER A 348 21.44 -11.82 61.87
CA SER A 348 20.85 -10.86 60.93
C SER A 348 21.76 -10.58 59.73
N ILE A 349 23.09 -10.52 59.90
CA ILE A 349 24.05 -10.44 58.78
C ILE A 349 23.91 -11.65 57.84
N GLN A 350 23.81 -12.88 58.37
CA GLN A 350 23.61 -14.07 57.54
C GLN A 350 22.27 -14.06 56.80
N HIS A 351 21.23 -13.43 57.37
CA HIS A 351 19.95 -13.28 56.69
C HIS A 351 20.04 -12.26 55.55
N LEU A 352 20.66 -11.10 55.79
CA LEU A 352 20.92 -10.09 54.75
C LEU A 352 21.83 -10.61 53.62
N GLU A 353 22.81 -11.46 53.93
CA GLU A 353 23.64 -12.13 52.91
C GLU A 353 22.83 -13.09 52.02
N LYS A 354 21.77 -13.71 52.54
CA LYS A 354 20.87 -14.55 51.73
C LYS A 354 20.01 -13.69 50.82
N LEU A 355 19.47 -12.58 51.34
CA LEU A 355 18.70 -11.62 50.53
C LEU A 355 19.55 -11.00 49.40
N GLU A 356 20.80 -10.62 49.69
CA GLU A 356 21.72 -10.08 48.68
C GLU A 356 21.98 -11.06 47.53
N ARG A 357 22.09 -12.37 47.81
CA ARG A 357 22.33 -13.41 46.79
C ARG A 357 21.12 -13.69 45.92
N THR A 358 19.92 -13.39 46.39
CA THR A 358 18.67 -13.58 45.63
C THR A 358 18.44 -12.43 44.65
N GLU A 359 19.07 -11.27 44.84
CA GLU A 359 18.80 -10.07 44.07
C GLU A 359 19.76 -9.86 42.89
N ASN A 360 19.19 -9.58 41.71
CA ASN A 360 19.96 -9.30 40.49
C ASN A 360 20.04 -7.80 40.15
N GLN A 361 19.28 -6.90 40.80
CA GLN A 361 19.35 -5.47 40.51
C GLN A 361 20.23 -4.67 41.47
N ILE A 362 20.89 -3.70 40.85
CA ILE A 362 21.97 -2.89 41.43
C ILE A 362 21.48 -2.03 42.61
N ILE A 363 20.28 -1.45 42.55
CA ILE A 363 19.83 -0.44 43.54
C ILE A 363 19.53 -1.09 44.89
N VAL A 364 18.66 -2.11 44.94
CA VAL A 364 18.31 -2.81 46.19
C VAL A 364 19.50 -3.59 46.74
N SER A 365 20.29 -4.24 45.88
CA SER A 365 21.54 -4.90 46.29
C SER A 365 22.52 -3.92 46.96
N THR A 366 22.64 -2.69 46.45
CA THR A 366 23.50 -1.67 47.06
C THR A 366 23.01 -1.26 48.45
N MET A 367 21.70 -1.05 48.63
CA MET A 367 21.14 -0.68 49.93
C MET A 367 21.27 -1.80 50.96
N ILE A 368 20.98 -3.05 50.57
CA ILE A 368 21.16 -4.24 51.43
C ILE A 368 22.64 -4.37 51.84
N LYS A 369 23.55 -4.10 50.91
CA LYS A 369 24.99 -4.13 51.17
C LYS A 369 25.41 -3.03 52.15
N ASP A 370 24.91 -1.81 51.99
CA ASP A 370 25.21 -0.69 52.88
C ASP A 370 24.72 -0.99 54.33
N GLU A 371 23.50 -1.54 54.49
CA GLU A 371 22.98 -2.00 55.78
C GLU A 371 23.84 -3.12 56.37
N LYS A 372 24.22 -4.12 55.55
CA LYS A 372 25.09 -5.21 56.00
C LYS A 372 26.48 -4.71 56.44
N GLU A 373 27.10 -3.80 55.70
CA GLU A 373 28.42 -3.25 56.01
C GLU A 373 28.42 -2.46 57.33
N THR A 374 27.32 -1.76 57.63
CA THR A 374 27.18 -1.06 58.92
C THR A 374 27.02 -2.02 60.09
N LEU A 375 26.25 -3.10 59.93
CA LEU A 375 26.13 -4.16 60.95
C LEU A 375 27.45 -4.90 61.18
N ILE A 376 28.22 -5.17 60.12
CA ILE A 376 29.58 -5.74 60.23
C ILE A 376 30.48 -4.77 60.99
N SER A 377 30.42 -3.48 60.69
CA SER A 377 31.21 -2.45 61.37
C SER A 377 30.83 -2.34 62.86
N ALA A 378 29.53 -2.42 63.19
CA ALA A 378 29.04 -2.44 64.56
C ALA A 378 29.52 -3.67 65.34
N CYS A 379 29.49 -4.86 64.71
CA CYS A 379 30.08 -6.10 65.26
C CYS A 379 31.57 -5.93 65.58
N ASN A 380 32.34 -5.36 64.65
CA ASN A 380 33.78 -5.15 64.83
C ASN A 380 34.07 -4.17 65.98
N GLN A 381 33.29 -3.10 66.12
CA GLN A 381 33.42 -2.14 67.23
C GLN A 381 33.07 -2.75 68.59
N LEU A 382 32.03 -3.59 68.66
CA LEU A 382 31.66 -4.34 69.87
C LEU A 382 32.76 -5.31 70.28
N GLN A 383 33.37 -6.00 69.33
CA GLN A 383 34.49 -6.91 69.57
C GLN A 383 35.75 -6.16 70.04
N GLN A 384 36.09 -5.01 69.44
CA GLN A 384 37.21 -4.18 69.87
C GLN A 384 37.04 -3.61 71.28
N ARG A 385 35.81 -3.28 71.70
CA ARG A 385 35.50 -2.89 73.09
C ARG A 385 35.50 -4.05 74.09
N SER A 386 35.40 -5.31 73.62
CA SER A 386 35.38 -6.51 74.46
C SER A 386 36.76 -7.04 74.83
N VAL A 387 37.85 -6.50 74.27
CA VAL A 387 39.23 -6.85 74.64
C VAL A 387 39.62 -5.99 75.85
N PRO A 388 39.77 -6.57 77.06
CA PRO A 388 40.25 -5.84 78.21
C PRO A 388 41.76 -5.63 78.11
N TYR A 389 42.21 -4.42 78.45
CA TYR A 389 43.56 -4.21 78.98
C TYR A 389 43.69 -4.85 80.37
#